data_AF-A0A9W6VYN1-F1
#
_entry.id   AF-A0A9W6VYN1-F1
#
_cell.length_a   1.000
_cell.length_b   1.000
_cell.length_c   1.000
_cell.angle_alpha   90.00
_cell.angle_beta   90.00
_cell.angle_gamma   90.00
#
_symmetry.space_group_name_H-M   'P 1'
#
loop_
_entity.id
_entity.type
_entity.pdbx_description
1 polymer ?
#
loop_
_entity_poly.entity_id
_entity_poly.type
_entity_poly.pdbx_seq_one_letter_code
_entity_poly.pdbx_strand_id
1 'polypeptide(L)'
;MRPRLGLVVNPIAGMGGRVGLHGTDGPALEAAVRRGAVAVAPHRARRALERLRALAPDVPVLAAEGPLGGDHVTGGDAEILPRTRTGPTTAEDTREAVRRMADAGVTLVLFAGGDGTARDVVEAAGTSVPVLGVPSGVKMHSGVFATGPEAAGETAARFLARPGACRDAEVVDLAGGGPRVFGVARVPDAGSALQRAKAFTGRTGDADLAALGREVAGEMRDDRLYLLGPGTTVAHVNAALGLPASLLGVDAVLGGRLVAEDASETELLALLAEHPAATLVLGVVGGQGFLLGRGNQQLSATVLDAVGAGHIEILADRGKVAALDPPVLRIDVGDEHATAPITGYRKVRTGRGRSTVLRIVI
;
A
#
# COMPACT_ATOMS: atom_id res chain seq x y z
N MET A 1 -8.04 -8.23 32.79
CA MET A 1 -7.48 -6.89 32.49
C MET A 1 -8.36 -6.22 31.45
N ARG A 2 -8.49 -4.88 31.51
CA ARG A 2 -9.20 -4.10 30.49
C ARG A 2 -8.43 -4.21 29.16
N PRO A 3 -9.07 -4.50 28.01
CA PRO A 3 -8.38 -4.56 26.73
C PRO A 3 -7.64 -3.26 26.45
N ARG A 4 -6.40 -3.37 25.98
CA ARG A 4 -5.49 -2.23 25.80
C ARG A 4 -4.81 -2.29 24.44
N LEU A 5 -4.70 -1.15 23.77
CA LEU A 5 -3.99 -1.01 22.50
C LEU A 5 -2.53 -0.62 22.74
N GLY A 6 -1.57 -1.28 22.10
CA GLY A 6 -0.21 -0.79 21.90
C GLY A 6 -0.11 -0.06 20.56
N LEU A 7 0.50 1.12 20.51
CA LEU A 7 0.67 1.92 19.28
C LEU A 7 2.15 2.17 18.96
N VAL A 8 2.58 1.74 17.77
CA VAL A 8 3.91 2.04 17.23
C VAL A 8 3.82 2.58 15.80
N VAL A 9 4.49 3.68 15.50
CA VAL A 9 4.49 4.32 14.19
C VAL A 9 5.92 4.42 13.71
N ASN A 10 6.21 3.96 12.49
CA ASN A 10 7.48 4.24 11.84
C ASN A 10 7.39 5.65 11.23
N PRO A 11 8.07 6.67 11.79
CA PRO A 11 7.86 8.06 11.40
C PRO A 11 8.38 8.40 10.00
N ILE A 12 9.19 7.54 9.39
CA ILE A 12 9.75 7.73 8.04
C ILE A 12 9.11 6.81 6.99
N ALA A 13 8.14 5.97 7.39
CA ALA A 13 7.50 5.05 6.47
C ALA A 13 6.61 5.79 5.44
N GLY A 14 6.70 5.33 4.19
CA GLY A 14 5.95 5.88 3.06
C GLY A 14 6.60 7.06 2.36
N MET A 15 7.79 7.50 2.79
CA MET A 15 8.49 8.62 2.14
C MET A 15 8.97 8.29 0.72
N GLY A 16 9.28 7.01 0.42
CA GLY A 16 9.89 6.65 -0.86
C GLY A 16 8.93 6.71 -2.06
N GLY A 17 7.66 6.38 -1.88
CA GLY A 17 6.80 6.04 -3.02
C GLY A 17 6.54 7.18 -4.00
N ARG A 18 6.21 8.39 -3.52
CA ARG A 18 5.97 9.55 -4.40
C ARG A 18 7.21 10.00 -5.19
N VAL A 19 8.39 9.77 -4.62
CA VAL A 19 9.68 10.20 -5.18
C VAL A 19 10.38 9.10 -5.99
N GLY A 20 9.66 8.03 -6.36
CA GLY A 20 10.21 6.93 -7.16
C GLY A 20 11.24 6.09 -6.42
N LEU A 21 11.11 5.96 -5.09
CA LEU A 21 11.97 5.11 -4.26
C LEU A 21 11.16 3.98 -3.64
N HIS A 22 11.66 2.76 -3.75
CA HIS A 22 10.95 1.54 -3.34
C HIS A 22 11.11 1.19 -1.85
N GLY A 23 11.72 2.08 -1.07
CA GLY A 23 11.98 1.97 0.36
C GLY A 23 12.70 3.21 0.90
N THR A 24 12.81 3.30 2.23
CA THR A 24 13.45 4.45 2.92
C THR A 24 14.55 4.01 3.89
N ASP A 25 15.13 2.82 3.68
CA ASP A 25 16.20 2.30 4.52
C ASP A 25 17.58 2.80 4.09
N GLY A 26 18.43 3.15 5.07
CA GLY A 26 19.81 3.57 4.84
C GLY A 26 19.94 4.78 3.89
N PRO A 27 20.81 4.74 2.86
CA PRO A 27 21.01 5.86 1.92
C PRO A 27 19.74 6.34 1.20
N ALA A 28 18.71 5.48 1.09
CA ALA A 28 17.45 5.82 0.46
C ALA A 28 16.68 6.91 1.23
N LEU A 29 16.86 7.01 2.56
CA LEU A 29 16.23 8.06 3.36
C LEU A 29 16.73 9.44 2.97
N GLU A 30 18.05 9.60 2.84
CA GLU A 30 18.64 10.88 2.44
C GLU A 30 18.22 11.28 1.02
N ALA A 31 18.17 10.31 0.10
CA ALA A 31 17.68 10.53 -1.25
C ALA A 31 16.19 10.95 -1.26
N ALA A 32 15.36 10.32 -0.44
CA ALA A 32 13.94 10.68 -0.30
C ALA A 32 13.77 12.11 0.20
N VAL A 33 14.50 12.47 1.27
CA VAL A 33 14.48 13.84 1.83
C VAL A 33 14.93 14.88 0.81
N ARG A 34 16.02 14.62 0.08
CA ARG A 34 16.49 15.52 -0.99
C ARG A 34 15.46 15.71 -2.12
N ARG A 35 14.64 14.70 -2.38
CA ARG A 35 13.55 14.73 -3.37
C ARG A 35 12.24 15.30 -2.81
N GLY A 36 12.23 15.84 -1.59
CA GLY A 36 11.05 16.47 -0.98
C GLY A 36 10.02 15.48 -0.46
N ALA A 37 10.42 14.24 -0.16
CA ALA A 37 9.52 13.23 0.37
C ALA A 37 8.90 13.65 1.71
N VAL A 38 7.61 13.31 1.90
CA VAL A 38 6.86 13.53 3.13
C VAL A 38 6.43 12.18 3.71
N ALA A 39 6.56 12.02 5.03
CA ALA A 39 6.15 10.80 5.70
C ALA A 39 4.63 10.60 5.65
N VAL A 40 4.22 9.37 5.32
CA VAL A 40 2.81 9.01 5.16
C VAL A 40 2.25 8.36 6.44
N ALA A 41 3.07 7.57 7.14
CA ALA A 41 2.65 6.82 8.30
C ALA A 41 2.06 7.66 9.46
N PRO A 42 2.63 8.83 9.83
CA PRO A 42 2.07 9.67 10.89
C PRO A 42 0.60 10.04 10.68
N HIS A 43 0.26 10.49 9.47
CA HIS A 43 -1.11 10.89 9.14
C HIS A 43 -2.07 9.69 9.11
N ARG A 44 -1.64 8.57 8.52
CA ARG A 44 -2.46 7.34 8.49
C ARG A 44 -2.69 6.74 9.89
N ALA A 45 -1.69 6.81 10.77
CA ALA A 45 -1.84 6.40 12.16
C ALA A 45 -2.92 7.23 12.88
N ARG A 46 -2.93 8.56 12.68
CA ARG A 46 -3.96 9.44 13.24
C ARG A 46 -5.35 9.08 12.75
N ARG A 47 -5.55 8.89 11.44
CA ARG A 47 -6.84 8.45 10.87
C ARG A 47 -7.33 7.12 11.45
N ALA A 48 -6.43 6.14 11.62
CA ALA A 48 -6.77 4.88 12.26
C ALA A 48 -7.19 5.07 13.74
N LEU A 49 -6.48 5.91 14.49
CA LEU A 49 -6.80 6.22 15.89
C LEU A 49 -8.12 6.99 16.02
N GLU A 50 -8.37 7.97 15.15
CA GLU A 50 -9.63 8.72 15.10
C GLU A 50 -10.82 7.77 14.88
N ARG A 51 -10.70 6.85 13.91
CA ARG A 51 -11.72 5.85 13.65
C ARG A 51 -11.91 4.90 14.83
N LEU A 52 -10.82 4.48 15.48
CA LEU A 52 -10.88 3.67 16.69
C LEU A 52 -11.59 4.40 17.83
N ARG A 53 -11.22 5.65 18.10
CA ARG A 53 -11.79 6.48 19.18
C ARG A 53 -13.27 6.76 18.95
N ALA A 54 -13.70 6.95 17.71
CA ALA A 54 -15.12 7.13 17.37
C ALA A 54 -15.97 5.90 17.72
N LEU A 55 -15.40 4.68 17.64
CA LEU A 55 -16.11 3.43 17.88
C LEU A 55 -15.90 2.86 19.29
N ALA A 56 -14.75 3.14 19.90
CA ALA A 56 -14.33 2.61 21.18
C ALA A 56 -13.53 3.68 21.96
N PRO A 57 -14.17 4.78 22.41
CA PRO A 57 -13.50 5.94 23.01
C PRO A 57 -12.72 5.60 24.27
N ASP A 58 -13.19 4.61 25.01
CA ASP A 58 -12.70 4.19 26.31
C ASP A 58 -11.50 3.24 26.27
N VAL A 59 -11.05 2.79 25.09
CA VAL A 59 -9.91 1.87 24.99
C VAL A 59 -8.63 2.57 25.44
N PRO A 60 -7.91 2.09 26.46
CA PRO A 60 -6.61 2.64 26.84
C PRO A 60 -5.56 2.38 25.75
N VAL A 61 -4.71 3.37 25.51
CA VAL A 61 -3.60 3.29 24.55
C VAL A 61 -2.27 3.31 25.31
N LEU A 62 -1.34 2.43 24.97
CA LEU A 62 0.08 2.52 25.32
C LEU A 62 0.84 2.91 24.06
N ALA A 63 1.32 4.14 23.98
CA ALA A 63 1.99 4.65 22.78
C ALA A 63 3.49 4.83 23.02
N ALA A 64 4.32 4.42 22.06
CA ALA A 64 5.76 4.67 22.13
C ALA A 64 6.05 6.18 22.06
N GLU A 65 6.96 6.66 22.91
CA GLU A 65 7.22 8.10 23.08
C GLU A 65 7.64 8.81 21.78
N GLY A 66 7.15 10.05 21.64
CA GLY A 66 7.49 10.96 20.56
C GLY A 66 6.95 10.49 19.20
N PRO A 67 7.74 10.59 18.12
CA PRO A 67 7.28 10.28 16.76
C PRO A 67 7.07 8.78 16.51
N LEU A 68 7.39 7.91 17.47
CA LEU A 68 7.09 6.48 17.42
C LEU A 68 5.64 6.16 17.80
N GLY A 69 4.81 7.13 18.18
CA GLY A 69 3.39 6.89 18.47
C GLY A 69 2.74 7.98 19.30
N GLY A 70 3.43 8.47 20.32
CA GLY A 70 2.94 9.44 21.30
C GLY A 70 2.43 10.73 20.64
N ASP A 71 3.15 11.25 19.65
CA ASP A 71 2.80 12.48 18.90
C ASP A 71 1.53 12.34 18.03
N HIS A 72 0.99 11.11 17.93
CA HIS A 72 -0.17 10.79 17.09
C HIS A 72 -1.42 10.47 17.92
N VAL A 73 -1.28 10.28 19.23
CA VAL A 73 -2.42 10.04 20.10
C VAL A 73 -3.11 11.36 20.42
N THR A 74 -4.40 11.47 20.10
CA THR A 74 -5.23 12.61 20.45
C THR A 74 -6.41 12.14 21.31
N GLY A 75 -6.49 12.67 22.53
CA GLY A 75 -7.58 12.39 23.47
C GLY A 75 -7.68 10.95 23.99
N GLY A 76 -8.63 10.75 24.89
CA GLY A 76 -8.88 9.48 25.59
C GLY A 76 -7.78 9.07 26.56
N ASP A 77 -7.92 7.87 27.11
CA ASP A 77 -6.96 7.28 28.04
C ASP A 77 -5.71 6.81 27.27
N ALA A 78 -4.55 7.39 27.60
CA ALA A 78 -3.27 7.13 26.95
C ALA A 78 -2.10 7.22 27.93
N GLU A 79 -1.23 6.23 27.89
CA GLU A 79 0.05 6.19 28.59
C GLU A 79 1.18 6.23 27.56
N ILE A 80 2.22 7.00 27.84
CA ILE A 80 3.40 7.08 26.99
C ILE A 80 4.45 6.11 27.50
N LEU A 81 4.89 5.19 26.64
CA LEU A 81 6.00 4.28 26.86
C LEU A 81 7.32 5.00 26.53
N PRO A 82 8.16 5.32 27.54
CA PRO A 82 9.36 6.13 27.31
C PRO A 82 10.37 5.43 26.41
N ARG A 83 11.07 6.17 25.55
CA ARG A 83 12.18 5.65 24.76
C ARG A 83 13.39 5.37 25.65
N THR A 84 14.14 4.32 25.30
CA THR A 84 15.39 3.96 25.95
C THR A 84 16.62 4.60 25.28
N ARG A 85 16.44 5.17 24.09
CA ARG A 85 17.51 5.77 23.28
C ARG A 85 17.19 7.21 22.92
N THR A 86 18.24 8.04 22.82
CA THR A 86 18.17 9.43 22.37
C THR A 86 18.53 9.53 20.88
N GLY A 87 18.13 10.63 20.23
CA GLY A 87 18.39 10.87 18.81
C GLY A 87 17.31 10.30 17.87
N PRO A 88 17.60 10.21 16.56
CA PRO A 88 16.66 9.72 15.54
C PRO A 88 16.16 8.30 15.86
N THR A 89 14.92 8.02 15.46
CA THR A 89 14.29 6.70 15.68
C THR A 89 14.88 5.65 14.76
N THR A 90 15.03 4.43 15.25
CA THR A 90 15.58 3.29 14.50
C THR A 90 14.63 2.09 14.48
N ALA A 91 14.92 1.09 13.64
CA ALA A 91 14.23 -0.20 13.65
C ALA A 91 14.31 -0.90 15.03
N GLU A 92 15.42 -0.73 15.76
CA GLU A 92 15.53 -1.28 17.12
C GLU A 92 14.63 -0.54 18.12
N ASP A 93 14.34 0.75 17.93
CA ASP A 93 13.37 1.44 18.78
C ASP A 93 11.94 0.91 18.55
N THR A 94 11.61 0.55 17.31
CA THR A 94 10.35 -0.13 16.97
C THR A 94 10.28 -1.49 17.67
N ARG A 95 11.32 -2.32 17.52
CA ARG A 95 11.39 -3.65 18.14
C ARG A 95 11.28 -3.59 19.66
N GLU A 96 12.01 -2.68 20.29
CA GLU A 96 11.98 -2.50 21.75
C GLU A 96 10.61 -2.03 22.26
N ALA A 97 9.98 -1.07 21.57
CA ALA A 97 8.64 -0.62 21.92
C ALA A 97 7.63 -1.77 21.87
N VAL A 98 7.68 -2.59 20.80
CA VAL A 98 6.78 -3.74 20.64
C VAL A 98 6.99 -4.79 21.73
N ARG A 99 8.24 -5.15 22.07
CA ARG A 99 8.55 -6.10 23.15
C ARG A 99 7.98 -5.62 24.48
N ARG A 100 8.24 -4.36 24.84
CA ARG A 100 7.75 -3.77 26.09
C ARG A 100 6.23 -3.62 26.14
N MET A 101 5.58 -3.40 25.00
CA MET A 101 4.11 -3.43 24.92
C MET A 101 3.56 -4.85 25.13
N ALA A 102 4.20 -5.86 24.55
CA ALA A 102 3.83 -7.26 24.77
C ALA A 102 4.02 -7.66 26.24
N ASP A 103 5.15 -7.29 26.86
CA ASP A 103 5.43 -7.53 28.29
C ASP A 103 4.43 -6.80 29.21
N ALA A 104 3.98 -5.61 28.81
CA ALA A 104 2.92 -4.87 29.51
C ALA A 104 1.51 -5.46 29.29
N GLY A 105 1.38 -6.54 28.51
CA GLY A 105 0.13 -7.27 28.31
C GLY A 105 -0.90 -6.52 27.47
N VAL A 106 -0.47 -5.69 26.49
CA VAL A 106 -1.43 -5.10 25.54
C VAL A 106 -2.17 -6.19 24.78
N THR A 107 -3.43 -5.94 24.46
CA THR A 107 -4.31 -6.91 23.79
C THR A 107 -4.08 -6.96 22.27
N LEU A 108 -3.66 -5.83 21.69
CA LEU A 108 -3.39 -5.69 20.27
C LEU A 108 -2.28 -4.65 20.09
N VAL A 109 -1.30 -4.93 19.24
CA VAL A 109 -0.34 -3.94 18.75
C VAL A 109 -0.83 -3.42 17.39
N LEU A 110 -1.23 -2.14 17.34
CA LEU A 110 -1.48 -1.42 16.10
C LEU A 110 -0.18 -0.74 15.68
N PHE A 111 0.31 -1.04 14.48
CA PHE A 111 1.52 -0.41 13.97
C PHE A 111 1.29 0.30 12.63
N ALA A 112 1.94 1.43 12.38
CA ALA A 112 1.87 2.11 11.07
C ALA A 112 3.21 2.07 10.34
N GLY A 113 3.24 1.50 9.14
CA GLY A 113 4.50 1.29 8.43
C GLY A 113 4.40 0.54 7.10
N GLY A 114 5.57 0.14 6.59
CA GLY A 114 5.75 -0.71 5.41
C GLY A 114 6.05 -2.18 5.77
N ASP A 115 6.29 -3.05 4.78
CA ASP A 115 6.67 -4.46 5.02
C ASP A 115 7.95 -4.58 5.89
N GLY A 116 8.92 -3.68 5.76
CA GLY A 116 10.08 -3.63 6.65
C GLY A 116 9.71 -3.36 8.12
N THR A 117 8.71 -2.52 8.36
CA THR A 117 8.16 -2.30 9.71
C THR A 117 7.38 -3.51 10.21
N ALA A 118 6.63 -4.19 9.34
CA ALA A 118 5.95 -5.43 9.68
C ALA A 118 6.95 -6.52 10.09
N ARG A 119 8.10 -6.61 9.40
CA ARG A 119 9.21 -7.48 9.76
C ARG A 119 9.72 -7.18 11.17
N ASP A 120 10.04 -5.92 11.46
CA ASP A 120 10.50 -5.50 12.79
C ASP A 120 9.48 -5.85 13.88
N VAL A 121 8.20 -5.55 13.65
CA VAL A 121 7.12 -5.82 14.60
C VAL A 121 6.96 -7.32 14.85
N VAL A 122 7.01 -8.17 13.82
CA VAL A 122 6.88 -9.63 13.98
C VAL A 122 8.10 -10.24 14.67
N GLU A 123 9.30 -9.76 14.35
CA GLU A 123 10.52 -10.20 15.04
C GLU A 123 10.44 -9.91 16.55
N ALA A 124 9.85 -8.78 16.93
CA ALA A 124 9.68 -8.37 18.33
C ALA A 124 8.49 -9.01 19.05
N ALA A 125 7.32 -9.07 18.40
CA ALA A 125 6.10 -9.61 19.01
C ALA A 125 6.08 -11.14 19.05
N GLY A 126 6.74 -11.80 18.09
CA GLY A 126 6.57 -13.22 17.84
C GLY A 126 5.09 -13.58 17.66
N THR A 127 4.61 -14.58 18.41
CA THR A 127 3.19 -14.98 18.47
C THR A 127 2.50 -14.58 19.78
N SER A 128 3.17 -13.80 20.63
CA SER A 128 2.71 -13.47 22.00
C SER A 128 1.48 -12.55 22.01
N VAL A 129 1.46 -11.57 21.11
CA VAL A 129 0.41 -10.57 21.00
C VAL A 129 -0.06 -10.44 19.55
N PRO A 130 -1.38 -10.33 19.29
CA PRO A 130 -1.88 -10.01 17.96
C PRO A 130 -1.36 -8.66 17.47
N VAL A 131 -1.08 -8.56 16.18
CA VAL A 131 -0.64 -7.33 15.53
C VAL A 131 -1.59 -6.93 14.41
N LEU A 132 -1.68 -5.63 14.13
CA LEU A 132 -2.46 -5.08 13.03
C LEU A 132 -1.71 -3.92 12.38
N GLY A 133 -1.49 -4.01 11.07
CA GLY A 133 -0.78 -2.99 10.31
C GLY A 133 -1.71 -1.93 9.72
N VAL A 134 -1.43 -0.66 10.03
CA VAL A 134 -1.85 0.51 9.27
C VAL A 134 -0.89 0.67 8.09
N PRO A 135 -1.38 0.53 6.85
CA PRO A 135 -0.54 0.48 5.67
C PRO A 135 -0.01 1.87 5.29
N SER A 136 1.31 2.02 5.17
CA SER A 136 1.93 3.33 4.88
C SER A 136 2.97 3.30 3.75
N GLY A 137 3.45 2.13 3.34
CA GLY A 137 4.48 1.96 2.31
C GLY A 137 3.97 1.64 0.90
N VAL A 138 4.93 1.45 -0.03
CA VAL A 138 4.69 0.94 -1.38
C VAL A 138 4.62 -0.59 -1.40
N LYS A 139 3.62 -1.15 -2.11
CA LYS A 139 3.35 -2.60 -2.29
C LYS A 139 3.47 -3.44 -1.02
N MET A 140 2.47 -3.32 -0.15
CA MET A 140 2.38 -4.20 1.02
C MET A 140 2.07 -5.63 0.59
N HIS A 141 2.99 -6.54 0.86
CA HIS A 141 2.84 -7.96 0.57
C HIS A 141 2.37 -8.76 1.79
N SER A 142 2.71 -8.31 2.99
CA SER A 142 2.37 -8.99 4.24
C SER A 142 0.85 -9.01 4.48
N GLY A 143 0.35 -10.15 4.98
CA GLY A 143 -1.07 -10.37 5.30
C GLY A 143 -1.55 -9.72 6.61
N VAL A 144 -0.71 -8.85 7.20
CA VAL A 144 -0.94 -8.21 8.51
C VAL A 144 -1.55 -6.81 8.40
N PHE A 145 -1.57 -6.24 7.19
CA PHE A 145 -2.10 -4.90 6.97
C PHE A 145 -3.61 -4.91 6.77
N ALA A 146 -4.28 -3.89 7.29
CA ALA A 146 -5.66 -3.60 6.89
C ALA A 146 -5.71 -3.04 5.45
N THR A 147 -6.91 -2.99 4.88
CA THR A 147 -7.13 -2.39 3.55
C THR A 147 -6.89 -0.88 3.53
N GLY A 148 -6.96 -0.20 4.67
CA GLY A 148 -6.70 1.24 4.82
C GLY A 148 -6.64 1.65 6.28
N PRO A 149 -6.34 2.92 6.59
CA PRO A 149 -6.25 3.40 7.97
C PRO A 149 -7.60 3.31 8.70
N GLU A 150 -8.72 3.65 8.07
CA GLU A 150 -10.05 3.53 8.69
C GLU A 150 -10.40 2.07 8.99
N ALA A 151 -10.12 1.17 8.03
CA ALA A 151 -10.33 -0.26 8.21
C ALA A 151 -9.47 -0.82 9.35
N ALA A 152 -8.24 -0.32 9.51
CA ALA A 152 -7.38 -0.68 10.64
C ALA A 152 -7.98 -0.21 11.98
N GLY A 153 -8.40 1.05 12.06
CA GLY A 153 -9.04 1.60 13.25
C GLY A 153 -10.32 0.88 13.64
N GLU A 154 -11.17 0.59 12.66
CA GLU A 154 -12.42 -0.15 12.87
C GLU A 154 -12.18 -1.61 13.28
N THR A 155 -11.20 -2.28 12.66
CA THR A 155 -10.82 -3.64 13.04
C THR A 155 -10.26 -3.67 14.46
N ALA A 156 -9.38 -2.73 14.82
CA ALA A 156 -8.83 -2.62 16.15
C ALA A 156 -9.92 -2.35 17.20
N ALA A 157 -10.86 -1.42 16.94
CA ALA A 157 -11.96 -1.14 17.84
C ALA A 157 -12.85 -2.37 18.09
N ARG A 158 -13.24 -3.08 17.02
CA ARG A 158 -14.05 -4.30 17.13
C ARG A 158 -13.33 -5.40 17.93
N PHE A 159 -12.05 -5.62 17.62
CA PHE A 159 -11.23 -6.62 18.29
C PHE A 159 -11.03 -6.28 19.78
N LEU A 160 -10.78 -5.02 20.12
CA LEU A 160 -10.57 -4.62 21.52
C LEU A 160 -11.87 -4.60 22.33
N ALA A 161 -13.02 -4.34 21.71
CA ALA A 161 -14.31 -4.44 22.36
C ALA A 161 -14.67 -5.89 22.74
N ARG A 162 -14.33 -6.85 21.86
CA ARG A 162 -14.52 -8.29 22.09
C ARG A 162 -13.32 -9.05 21.54
N PRO A 163 -12.25 -9.22 22.33
CA PRO A 163 -11.06 -9.97 21.91
C PRO A 163 -11.48 -11.34 21.41
N GLY A 164 -11.30 -11.55 20.10
CA GLY A 164 -11.92 -12.64 19.35
C GLY A 164 -10.90 -13.57 18.72
N ALA A 165 -11.37 -14.34 17.73
CA ALA A 165 -10.50 -15.22 16.95
C ALA A 165 -9.38 -14.42 16.29
N CYS A 166 -8.21 -15.03 16.25
CA CYS A 166 -7.09 -14.56 15.46
C CYS A 166 -6.72 -15.65 14.47
N ARG A 167 -6.08 -15.25 13.38
CA ARG A 167 -5.48 -16.16 12.41
C ARG A 167 -4.02 -15.85 12.24
N ASP A 168 -3.31 -16.81 11.67
CA ASP A 168 -1.93 -16.63 11.25
C ASP A 168 -1.91 -15.86 9.92
N ALA A 169 -0.94 -14.95 9.79
CA ALA A 169 -0.70 -14.18 8.59
C ALA A 169 0.80 -14.12 8.30
N GLU A 170 1.16 -14.39 7.05
CA GLU A 170 2.54 -14.30 6.58
C GLU A 170 3.00 -12.84 6.51
N VAL A 171 4.21 -12.59 7.03
CA VAL A 171 4.95 -11.36 6.81
C VAL A 171 6.04 -11.63 5.77
N VAL A 172 6.10 -10.75 4.79
CA VAL A 172 6.96 -10.88 3.61
C VAL A 172 8.09 -9.89 3.71
N ASP A 173 9.31 -10.36 3.47
CA ASP A 173 10.48 -9.54 3.25
C ASP A 173 10.74 -9.36 1.75
N LEU A 174 11.12 -8.15 1.37
CA LEU A 174 11.40 -7.74 0.00
C LEU A 174 12.90 -7.58 -0.26
N ALA A 175 13.76 -7.82 0.73
CA ALA A 175 15.20 -7.73 0.59
C ALA A 175 15.77 -8.80 -0.38
N GLY A 176 16.64 -8.38 -1.30
CA GLY A 176 17.57 -9.28 -2.00
C GLY A 176 17.03 -10.11 -3.17
N GLY A 177 16.07 -9.60 -3.96
CA GLY A 177 15.72 -10.20 -5.26
C GLY A 177 14.33 -10.83 -5.37
N GLY A 178 13.39 -10.43 -4.52
CA GLY A 178 11.97 -10.79 -4.64
C GLY A 178 11.30 -11.10 -3.30
N PRO A 179 9.95 -11.18 -3.27
CA PRO A 179 9.20 -11.42 -2.04
C PRO A 179 9.47 -12.82 -1.47
N ARG A 180 9.88 -12.88 -0.20
CA ARG A 180 10.05 -14.13 0.57
C ARG A 180 9.30 -14.03 1.89
N VAL A 181 8.68 -15.13 2.33
CA VAL A 181 8.07 -15.18 3.67
C VAL A 181 9.19 -15.07 4.70
N PHE A 182 9.12 -14.06 5.55
CA PHE A 182 10.03 -13.81 6.67
C PHE A 182 9.59 -14.54 7.92
N GLY A 183 8.29 -14.47 8.22
CA GLY A 183 7.72 -15.04 9.44
C GLY A 183 6.21 -15.01 9.42
N VAL A 184 5.61 -15.41 10.54
CA VAL A 184 4.16 -15.49 10.72
C VAL A 184 3.77 -14.66 11.93
N ALA A 185 2.73 -13.84 11.79
CA ALA A 185 2.15 -13.04 12.85
C ALA A 185 0.74 -13.49 13.17
N ARG A 186 0.34 -13.34 14.43
CA ARG A 186 -1.05 -13.47 14.85
C ARG A 186 -1.79 -12.17 14.54
N VAL A 187 -2.90 -12.21 13.82
CA VAL A 187 -3.70 -11.02 13.46
C VAL A 187 -5.18 -11.23 13.79
N PRO A 188 -5.95 -10.16 14.10
CA PRO A 188 -7.39 -10.27 14.28
C PRO A 188 -8.08 -10.93 13.08
N ASP A 189 -8.99 -11.88 13.30
CA ASP A 189 -9.76 -12.45 12.19
C ASP A 189 -10.88 -11.50 11.76
N ALA A 190 -10.57 -10.64 10.79
CA ALA A 190 -11.45 -9.56 10.34
C ALA A 190 -11.96 -9.74 8.88
N GLY A 191 -11.91 -10.96 8.34
CA GLY A 191 -12.37 -11.27 6.99
C GLY A 191 -11.78 -10.31 5.94
N SER A 192 -12.64 -9.64 5.16
CA SER A 192 -12.25 -8.73 4.07
C SER A 192 -11.66 -7.38 4.52
N ALA A 193 -11.64 -7.07 5.82
CA ALA A 193 -11.02 -5.84 6.34
C ALA A 193 -9.49 -5.95 6.41
N LEU A 194 -8.95 -7.17 6.40
CA LEU A 194 -7.53 -7.44 6.27
C LEU A 194 -7.13 -7.71 4.82
N GLN A 195 -5.95 -7.21 4.49
CA GLN A 195 -5.30 -7.48 3.22
C GLN A 195 -4.92 -8.96 3.15
N ARG A 196 -5.30 -9.64 2.06
CA ARG A 196 -4.81 -10.99 1.76
C ARG A 196 -3.38 -10.91 1.21
N ALA A 197 -2.55 -11.90 1.52
CA ALA A 197 -1.24 -12.03 0.87
C ALA A 197 -1.42 -12.11 -0.66
N LYS A 198 -0.48 -11.55 -1.42
CA LYS A 198 -0.55 -11.56 -2.88
C LYS A 198 -0.55 -13.02 -3.37
N ALA A 199 -1.63 -13.43 -4.03
CA ALA A 199 -1.70 -14.75 -4.65
C ALA A 199 -0.72 -14.83 -5.84
N PHE A 200 0.22 -15.76 -5.78
CA PHE A 200 1.10 -16.10 -6.90
C PHE A 200 0.33 -16.98 -7.88
N THR A 201 -0.35 -16.37 -8.86
CA THR A 201 -0.99 -17.14 -9.93
C THR A 201 0.09 -17.74 -10.83
N GLY A 202 0.14 -19.08 -10.92
CA GLY A 202 1.07 -19.83 -11.75
C GLY A 202 0.89 -19.62 -13.27
N ARG A 203 1.81 -20.23 -14.03
CA ARG A 203 2.14 -20.06 -15.47
C ARG A 203 1.00 -20.08 -16.50
N THR A 204 -0.27 -20.29 -16.14
CA THR A 204 -1.40 -20.43 -17.09
C THR A 204 -1.97 -19.11 -17.62
N GLY A 205 -1.70 -17.96 -16.97
CA GLY A 205 -2.21 -16.63 -17.40
C GLY A 205 -1.27 -15.82 -18.32
N ASP A 206 -0.02 -16.27 -18.48
CA ASP A 206 1.05 -15.45 -19.09
C ASP A 206 0.86 -15.23 -20.60
N ALA A 207 0.40 -16.25 -21.33
CA ALA A 207 0.12 -16.16 -22.76
C ALA A 207 -1.06 -15.23 -23.08
N ASP A 208 -2.12 -15.28 -22.26
CA ASP A 208 -3.30 -14.42 -22.38
C ASP A 208 -2.95 -12.96 -22.09
N LEU A 209 -2.12 -12.72 -21.06
CA LEU A 209 -1.60 -11.39 -20.75
C LEU A 209 -0.65 -10.86 -21.83
N ALA A 210 0.21 -11.70 -22.41
CA ALA A 210 1.05 -11.29 -23.53
C ALA A 210 0.23 -10.93 -24.77
N ALA A 211 -0.85 -11.66 -25.04
CA ALA A 211 -1.78 -11.33 -26.13
C ALA A 211 -2.53 -10.01 -25.87
N LEU A 212 -2.96 -9.77 -24.63
CA LEU A 212 -3.54 -8.50 -24.22
C LEU A 212 -2.54 -7.35 -24.34
N GLY A 213 -1.29 -7.54 -23.91
CA GLY A 213 -0.23 -6.54 -24.02
C GLY A 213 0.01 -6.10 -25.47
N ARG A 214 0.04 -7.05 -26.42
CA ARG A 214 0.12 -6.75 -27.86
C ARG A 214 -1.10 -6.00 -28.40
N GLU A 215 -2.29 -6.33 -27.92
CA GLU A 215 -3.52 -5.63 -28.30
C GLU A 215 -3.47 -4.16 -27.84
N VAL A 216 -3.13 -3.93 -26.57
CA VAL A 216 -2.98 -2.58 -26.01
C VAL A 216 -1.89 -1.80 -26.76
N ALA A 217 -0.71 -2.39 -26.96
CA ALA A 217 0.39 -1.75 -27.68
C ALA A 217 0.02 -1.38 -29.12
N GLY A 218 -0.74 -2.23 -29.82
CA GLY A 218 -1.23 -1.94 -31.18
C GLY A 218 -2.32 -0.85 -31.25
N GLU A 219 -2.97 -0.53 -30.14
CA GLU A 219 -3.96 0.54 -30.02
C GLU A 219 -3.35 1.88 -29.57
N MET A 220 -2.06 1.88 -29.18
CA MET A 220 -1.36 3.09 -28.77
C MET A 220 -1.16 4.05 -29.95
N ARG A 221 -1.37 5.34 -29.69
CA ARG A 221 -1.19 6.41 -30.69
C ARG A 221 0.12 7.15 -30.48
N ASP A 222 0.77 7.53 -31.58
CA ASP A 222 2.09 8.16 -31.51
C ASP A 222 2.07 9.58 -30.90
N ASP A 223 0.93 10.28 -31.00
CA ASP A 223 0.72 11.65 -30.54
C ASP A 223 0.21 11.74 -29.09
N ARG A 224 0.30 10.65 -28.33
CA ARG A 224 -0.29 10.54 -27.00
C ARG A 224 0.72 10.00 -26.00
N LEU A 225 0.77 10.63 -24.82
CA LEU A 225 1.58 10.16 -23.70
C LEU A 225 0.89 8.95 -23.05
N TYR A 226 1.63 7.89 -22.77
CA TYR A 226 1.17 6.74 -22.04
C TYR A 226 1.96 6.59 -20.75
N LEU A 227 1.25 6.66 -19.63
CA LEU A 227 1.80 6.32 -18.32
C LEU A 227 1.52 4.85 -18.06
N LEU A 228 2.57 4.03 -18.10
CA LEU A 228 2.50 2.58 -17.88
C LEU A 228 2.77 2.30 -16.41
N GLY A 229 1.72 1.98 -15.66
CA GLY A 229 1.81 1.69 -14.23
C GLY A 229 2.58 0.40 -13.92
N PRO A 230 2.91 0.17 -12.64
CA PRO A 230 3.81 -0.90 -12.27
C PRO A 230 3.20 -2.30 -12.39
N GLY A 231 4.09 -3.29 -12.54
CA GLY A 231 3.80 -4.70 -12.31
C GLY A 231 3.70 -5.54 -13.59
N THR A 232 3.65 -6.85 -13.40
CA THR A 232 3.83 -7.82 -14.48
C THR A 232 2.77 -7.73 -15.58
N THR A 233 1.53 -7.37 -15.22
CA THR A 233 0.45 -7.22 -16.20
C THR A 233 0.78 -6.13 -17.23
N VAL A 234 1.23 -4.97 -16.76
CA VAL A 234 1.58 -3.83 -17.64
C VAL A 234 2.91 -4.07 -18.33
N ALA A 235 3.85 -4.80 -17.71
CA ALA A 235 5.11 -5.17 -18.34
C ALA A 235 4.94 -5.96 -19.66
N HIS A 236 3.81 -6.64 -19.87
CA HIS A 236 3.50 -7.26 -21.17
C HIS A 236 3.22 -6.22 -22.28
N VAL A 237 2.75 -5.02 -21.94
CA VAL A 237 2.60 -3.88 -22.86
C VAL A 237 3.99 -3.37 -23.24
N ASN A 238 4.87 -3.09 -22.26
CA ASN A 238 6.27 -2.71 -22.52
C ASN A 238 6.98 -3.73 -23.40
N ALA A 239 6.85 -5.03 -23.10
CA ALA A 239 7.45 -6.10 -23.88
C ALA A 239 6.94 -6.13 -25.33
N ALA A 240 5.65 -5.85 -25.56
CA ALA A 240 5.07 -5.77 -26.90
C ALA A 240 5.58 -4.55 -27.69
N LEU A 241 5.97 -3.47 -27.01
CA LEU A 241 6.63 -2.30 -27.59
C LEU A 241 8.15 -2.49 -27.78
N GLY A 242 8.73 -3.59 -27.26
CA GLY A 242 10.17 -3.79 -27.24
C GLY A 242 10.91 -2.91 -26.24
N LEU A 243 10.23 -2.45 -25.18
CA LEU A 243 10.76 -1.55 -24.16
C LEU A 243 11.06 -2.29 -22.84
N PRO A 244 12.02 -1.82 -22.03
CA PRO A 244 12.17 -2.28 -20.65
C PRO A 244 10.95 -1.90 -19.80
N ALA A 245 10.79 -2.54 -18.63
CA ALA A 245 9.64 -2.34 -17.76
C ALA A 245 10.04 -2.20 -16.28
N SER A 246 9.66 -1.09 -15.67
CA SER A 246 9.81 -0.85 -14.23
C SER A 246 8.72 -1.59 -13.46
N LEU A 247 9.04 -2.78 -12.92
CA LEU A 247 8.04 -3.57 -12.19
C LEU A 247 7.51 -2.89 -10.93
N LEU A 248 8.25 -1.94 -10.36
CA LEU A 248 7.88 -1.18 -9.17
C LEU A 248 7.56 0.30 -9.47
N GLY A 249 7.79 0.75 -10.70
CA GLY A 249 7.71 2.14 -11.12
C GLY A 249 6.60 2.44 -12.11
N VAL A 250 6.48 3.72 -12.47
CA VAL A 250 5.62 4.17 -13.57
C VAL A 250 6.53 4.60 -14.72
N ASP A 251 6.41 3.94 -15.86
CA ASP A 251 7.14 4.31 -17.06
C ASP A 251 6.30 5.28 -17.91
N ALA A 252 6.94 6.21 -18.62
CA ALA A 252 6.27 7.12 -19.55
C ALA A 252 6.71 6.82 -20.99
N VAL A 253 5.74 6.66 -21.89
CA VAL A 253 5.96 6.29 -23.29
C VAL A 253 5.27 7.28 -24.22
N LEU A 254 5.97 7.74 -25.27
CA LEU A 254 5.44 8.61 -26.32
C LEU A 254 6.01 8.19 -27.67
N GLY A 255 5.18 8.08 -28.71
CA GLY A 255 5.64 7.66 -30.05
C GLY A 255 6.33 6.28 -30.05
N GLY A 256 5.86 5.37 -29.20
CA GLY A 256 6.46 4.03 -29.02
C GLY A 256 7.84 4.02 -28.34
N ARG A 257 8.31 5.15 -27.77
CA ARG A 257 9.60 5.27 -27.09
C ARG A 257 9.42 5.59 -25.62
N LEU A 258 10.30 5.02 -24.80
CA LEU A 258 10.40 5.35 -23.38
C LEU A 258 10.96 6.78 -23.23
N VAL A 259 10.17 7.67 -22.65
CA VAL A 259 10.56 9.07 -22.37
C VAL A 259 10.88 9.32 -20.89
N ALA A 260 10.41 8.44 -19.99
CA ALA A 260 10.88 8.37 -18.61
C ALA A 260 10.75 6.93 -18.08
N GLU A 261 11.74 6.48 -17.31
CA GLU A 261 11.78 5.18 -16.63
C GLU A 261 11.60 5.40 -15.13
N ASP A 262 10.72 4.63 -14.47
CA ASP A 262 10.43 4.73 -13.02
C ASP A 262 10.23 6.18 -12.53
N ALA A 263 9.40 6.92 -13.26
CA ALA A 263 9.18 8.34 -13.06
C ALA A 263 8.54 8.65 -11.70
N SER A 264 9.06 9.67 -11.02
CA SER A 264 8.48 10.27 -9.82
C SER A 264 7.22 11.08 -10.12
N GLU A 265 6.43 11.40 -9.10
CA GLU A 265 5.24 12.26 -9.24
C GLU A 265 5.54 13.58 -9.98
N THR A 266 6.64 14.24 -9.62
CA THR A 266 7.03 15.52 -10.24
C THR A 266 7.35 15.38 -11.73
N GLU A 267 8.05 14.31 -12.11
CA GLU A 267 8.37 14.02 -13.51
C GLU A 267 7.10 13.68 -14.31
N LEU A 268 6.19 12.89 -13.72
CA LEU A 268 4.90 12.58 -14.34
C LEU A 268 4.07 13.84 -14.59
N LEU A 269 3.99 14.75 -13.61
CA LEU A 269 3.27 16.02 -13.74
C LEU A 269 3.91 16.94 -14.79
N ALA A 270 5.24 16.98 -14.87
CA ALA A 270 5.94 17.76 -15.89
C ALA A 270 5.63 17.23 -17.31
N LEU A 271 5.68 15.91 -17.50
CA LEU A 271 5.32 15.26 -18.76
C LEU A 271 3.85 15.49 -19.15
N LEU A 272 2.94 15.44 -18.17
CA LEU A 272 1.51 15.70 -18.40
C LEU A 272 1.23 17.17 -18.76
N ALA A 273 2.02 18.11 -18.22
CA ALA A 273 1.93 19.52 -18.60
C ALA A 273 2.41 19.77 -20.04
N GLU A 274 3.46 19.07 -20.47
CA GLU A 274 3.98 19.14 -21.84
C GLU A 274 3.10 18.38 -22.85
N HIS A 275 2.49 17.28 -22.41
CA HIS A 275 1.66 16.40 -23.23
C HIS A 275 0.28 16.17 -22.59
N PRO A 276 -0.68 17.10 -22.75
CA PRO A 276 -2.01 17.02 -22.12
C PRO A 276 -2.84 15.81 -22.59
N ALA A 277 -2.58 15.31 -23.80
CA ALA A 277 -3.19 14.09 -24.29
C ALA A 277 -2.46 12.87 -23.67
N ALA A 278 -2.98 12.35 -22.56
CA ALA A 278 -2.36 11.23 -21.86
C ALA A 278 -3.32 10.10 -21.48
N THR A 279 -2.88 8.84 -21.59
CA THR A 279 -3.57 7.65 -21.07
C THR A 279 -2.75 7.01 -19.95
N LEU A 280 -3.41 6.65 -18.86
CA LEU A 280 -2.81 5.86 -17.79
C LEU A 280 -3.24 4.38 -17.93
N VAL A 281 -2.27 3.48 -18.02
CA VAL A 281 -2.51 2.03 -18.11
C VAL A 281 -2.12 1.38 -16.79
N LEU A 282 -3.06 0.69 -16.13
CA LEU A 282 -2.88 0.12 -14.80
C LEU A 282 -3.13 -1.37 -14.76
N GLY A 283 -2.31 -2.08 -13.99
CA GLY A 283 -2.56 -3.45 -13.57
C GLY A 283 -3.35 -3.52 -12.26
N VAL A 284 -4.04 -4.64 -12.03
CA VAL A 284 -4.64 -4.94 -10.71
C VAL A 284 -3.67 -5.74 -9.84
N VAL A 285 -3.52 -5.32 -8.57
CA VAL A 285 -2.76 -6.06 -7.56
C VAL A 285 -3.53 -7.33 -7.17
N GLY A 286 -2.97 -8.50 -7.52
CA GLY A 286 -3.62 -9.80 -7.35
C GLY A 286 -3.92 -10.16 -5.89
N GLY A 287 -5.10 -10.75 -5.65
CA GLY A 287 -5.59 -11.19 -4.33
C GLY A 287 -6.13 -10.07 -3.43
N GLN A 288 -5.81 -8.81 -3.72
CA GLN A 288 -6.18 -7.65 -2.89
C GLN A 288 -7.12 -6.68 -3.62
N GLY A 289 -7.05 -6.64 -4.96
CA GLY A 289 -7.90 -5.78 -5.79
C GLY A 289 -7.46 -4.33 -5.83
N PHE A 290 -6.33 -3.94 -5.24
CA PHE A 290 -5.84 -2.57 -5.33
C PHE A 290 -5.45 -2.21 -6.76
N LEU A 291 -5.87 -1.01 -7.18
CA LEU A 291 -5.53 -0.38 -8.44
C LEU A 291 -4.54 0.78 -8.21
N LEU A 292 -4.74 1.56 -7.15
CA LEU A 292 -3.96 2.76 -6.83
C LEU A 292 -3.63 2.84 -5.34
N GLY A 293 -2.58 3.59 -5.00
CA GLY A 293 -2.18 3.87 -3.62
C GLY A 293 -1.30 2.80 -2.97
N ARG A 294 -1.36 1.56 -3.48
CA ARG A 294 -0.52 0.45 -3.04
C ARG A 294 0.50 0.11 -4.10
N GLY A 295 1.66 0.77 -4.01
CA GLY A 295 2.80 0.47 -4.88
C GLY A 295 2.95 1.27 -6.14
N ASN A 296 2.17 2.34 -6.26
CA ASN A 296 2.19 3.30 -7.34
C ASN A 296 1.82 4.68 -6.79
N GLN A 297 2.46 5.06 -5.66
CA GLN A 297 2.17 6.31 -4.96
C GLN A 297 2.57 7.55 -5.77
N GLN A 298 3.38 7.38 -6.83
CA GLN A 298 3.64 8.40 -7.85
C GLN A 298 2.35 8.84 -8.58
N LEU A 299 1.35 7.96 -8.66
CA LEU A 299 0.05 8.24 -9.26
C LEU A 299 -0.89 8.89 -8.24
N SER A 300 -0.52 10.10 -7.82
CA SER A 300 -1.29 10.88 -6.86
C SER A 300 -2.63 11.34 -7.43
N ALA A 301 -3.49 11.84 -6.55
CA ALA A 301 -4.67 12.63 -6.88
C ALA A 301 -4.45 13.59 -8.05
N THR A 302 -3.41 14.43 -7.97
CA THR A 302 -3.10 15.46 -8.97
C THR A 302 -2.70 14.85 -10.32
N VAL A 303 -1.95 13.75 -10.31
CA VAL A 303 -1.61 13.02 -11.54
C VAL A 303 -2.86 12.41 -12.18
N LEU A 304 -3.75 11.82 -11.38
CA LEU A 304 -5.01 11.24 -11.88
C LEU A 304 -5.95 12.30 -12.45
N ASP A 305 -6.02 13.47 -11.82
CA ASP A 305 -6.80 14.60 -12.31
C ASP A 305 -6.26 15.13 -13.64
N ALA A 306 -4.93 15.25 -13.75
CA ALA A 306 -4.26 15.68 -14.99
C ALA A 306 -4.45 14.67 -16.14
N VAL A 307 -4.48 13.37 -15.87
CA VAL A 307 -4.81 12.34 -16.87
C VAL A 307 -6.30 12.37 -17.23
N GLY A 308 -7.17 12.54 -16.24
CA GLY A 308 -8.62 12.46 -16.38
C GLY A 308 -9.16 11.03 -16.33
N ALA A 309 -10.22 10.81 -15.55
CA ALA A 309 -10.76 9.47 -15.28
C ALA A 309 -11.26 8.70 -16.53
N GLY A 310 -11.57 9.40 -17.63
CA GLY A 310 -11.96 8.80 -18.91
C GLY A 310 -10.77 8.21 -19.70
N HIS A 311 -9.55 8.45 -19.25
CA HIS A 311 -8.31 8.04 -19.92
C HIS A 311 -7.50 7.04 -19.09
N ILE A 312 -8.17 6.32 -18.19
CA ILE A 312 -7.57 5.28 -17.37
C ILE A 312 -8.00 3.91 -17.90
N GLU A 313 -7.02 3.14 -18.32
CA GLU A 313 -7.20 1.79 -18.82
C GLU A 313 -6.75 0.76 -17.78
N ILE A 314 -7.59 -0.22 -17.50
CA ILE A 314 -7.34 -1.21 -16.44
C ILE A 314 -7.17 -2.59 -17.07
N LEU A 315 -6.02 -3.20 -16.81
CA LEU A 315 -5.63 -4.53 -17.25
C LEU A 315 -5.58 -5.48 -16.05
N ALA A 316 -6.16 -6.67 -16.20
CA ALA A 316 -6.03 -7.71 -15.19
C ALA A 316 -6.03 -9.08 -15.84
N ASP A 317 -5.38 -10.05 -15.22
CA ASP A 317 -5.59 -11.44 -15.56
C ASP A 317 -7.00 -11.88 -15.11
N ARG A 318 -7.63 -12.78 -15.86
CA ARG A 318 -8.96 -13.30 -15.54
C ARG A 318 -9.00 -14.02 -14.19
N GLY A 319 -7.96 -14.78 -13.87
CA GLY A 319 -7.81 -15.45 -12.57
C GLY A 319 -7.68 -14.44 -11.43
N LYS A 320 -6.90 -13.37 -11.62
CA LYS A 320 -6.80 -12.28 -10.63
C LYS A 320 -8.14 -11.62 -10.34
N VAL A 321 -8.98 -11.38 -11.35
CA VAL A 321 -10.32 -10.81 -11.16
C VAL A 321 -11.25 -11.80 -10.46
N ALA A 322 -11.24 -13.07 -10.88
CA ALA A 322 -12.08 -14.11 -10.29
C ALA A 322 -11.75 -14.39 -8.81
N ALA A 323 -10.52 -14.15 -8.39
CA ALA A 323 -10.07 -14.33 -7.01
C ALA A 323 -10.40 -13.15 -6.08
N LEU A 324 -11.01 -12.06 -6.58
CA LEU A 324 -11.36 -10.91 -5.75
C LEU A 324 -12.58 -11.19 -4.89
N ASP A 325 -12.43 -10.98 -3.58
CA ASP A 325 -13.50 -11.15 -2.60
C ASP A 325 -13.48 -10.01 -1.55
N PRO A 326 -14.47 -9.09 -1.55
CA PRO A 326 -15.52 -8.95 -2.56
C PRO A 326 -14.95 -8.57 -3.95
N PRO A 327 -15.71 -8.79 -5.05
CA PRO A 327 -15.27 -8.54 -6.43
C PRO A 327 -15.27 -7.05 -6.78
N VAL A 328 -14.45 -6.28 -6.07
CA VAL A 328 -14.28 -4.83 -6.23
C VAL A 328 -12.80 -4.49 -6.37
N LEU A 329 -12.53 -3.42 -7.11
CA LEU A 329 -11.21 -2.79 -7.17
C LEU A 329 -11.11 -1.72 -6.08
N ARG A 330 -9.93 -1.57 -5.49
CA ARG A 330 -9.68 -0.62 -4.38
C ARG A 330 -8.69 0.46 -4.78
N ILE A 331 -8.87 1.66 -4.24
CA ILE A 331 -7.94 2.78 -4.42
C ILE A 331 -7.60 3.38 -3.06
N ASP A 332 -6.33 3.74 -2.88
CA ASP A 332 -5.84 4.31 -1.62
C ASP A 332 -4.98 5.56 -1.91
N VAL A 333 -5.60 6.57 -2.54
CA VAL A 333 -4.88 7.69 -3.18
C VAL A 333 -4.67 8.92 -2.28
N GLY A 334 -4.82 8.79 -0.96
CA GLY A 334 -4.80 9.97 -0.07
C GLY A 334 -6.08 10.81 -0.17
N ASP A 335 -6.11 11.97 0.48
CA ASP A 335 -7.32 12.67 0.94
C ASP A 335 -8.48 12.85 -0.04
N GLU A 336 -9.67 12.87 0.57
CA GLU A 336 -10.99 12.44 0.09
C GLU A 336 -11.62 13.25 -1.07
N HIS A 337 -10.92 14.23 -1.65
CA HIS A 337 -11.52 15.15 -2.63
C HIS A 337 -11.15 14.86 -4.10
N ALA A 338 -10.14 14.04 -4.38
CA ALA A 338 -9.64 13.81 -5.74
C ALA A 338 -10.02 12.43 -6.34
N THR A 339 -10.81 11.62 -5.63
CA THR A 339 -11.09 10.22 -6.04
C THR A 339 -12.51 9.99 -6.57
N ALA A 340 -13.45 10.92 -6.36
CA ALA A 340 -14.81 10.77 -6.86
C ALA A 340 -14.87 10.45 -8.37
N PRO A 341 -14.06 11.06 -9.26
CA PRO A 341 -14.12 10.79 -10.69
C PRO A 341 -13.67 9.37 -11.09
N ILE A 342 -12.84 8.67 -10.29
CA ILE A 342 -12.37 7.33 -10.64
C ILE A 342 -13.22 6.22 -10.00
N THR A 343 -13.92 6.50 -8.90
CA THR A 343 -14.82 5.53 -8.26
C THR A 343 -16.03 5.14 -9.15
N GLY A 344 -16.66 4.02 -8.83
CA GLY A 344 -17.80 3.49 -9.60
C GLY A 344 -17.39 2.39 -10.58
N TYR A 345 -18.28 2.07 -11.53
CA TYR A 345 -18.06 0.95 -12.44
C TYR A 345 -17.09 1.32 -13.57
N ARG A 346 -16.08 0.47 -13.78
CA ARG A 346 -15.07 0.63 -14.84
C ARG A 346 -14.85 -0.68 -15.59
N LYS A 347 -14.57 -0.55 -16.88
CA LYS A 347 -14.18 -1.66 -17.74
C LYS A 347 -12.77 -2.11 -17.37
N VAL A 348 -12.60 -3.42 -17.21
CA VAL A 348 -11.32 -4.09 -16.98
C VAL A 348 -11.07 -5.06 -18.13
N ARG A 349 -10.00 -4.85 -18.89
CA ARG A 349 -9.59 -5.77 -19.95
C ARG A 349 -8.96 -7.00 -19.30
N THR A 350 -9.50 -8.16 -19.63
CA THR A 350 -9.12 -9.45 -19.01
C THR A 350 -8.45 -10.42 -19.98
N GLY A 351 -8.30 -10.01 -21.23
CA GLY A 351 -7.64 -10.73 -22.30
C GLY A 351 -7.97 -10.07 -23.65
N ARG A 352 -7.34 -10.55 -24.72
CA ARG A 352 -7.59 -10.08 -26.09
C ARG A 352 -9.09 -10.10 -26.41
N GLY A 353 -9.66 -8.94 -26.79
CA GLY A 353 -11.09 -8.76 -27.08
C GLY A 353 -12.05 -9.06 -25.92
N ARG A 354 -11.55 -9.26 -24.69
CA ARG A 354 -12.33 -9.67 -23.52
C ARG A 354 -12.23 -8.63 -22.41
N SER A 355 -13.37 -8.30 -21.83
CA SER A 355 -13.45 -7.38 -20.71
C SER A 355 -14.56 -7.76 -19.73
N THR A 356 -14.41 -7.31 -18.50
CA THR A 356 -15.46 -7.34 -17.48
C THR A 356 -15.64 -5.95 -16.89
N VAL A 357 -16.66 -5.76 -16.05
CA VAL A 357 -16.91 -4.51 -15.36
C VAL A 357 -16.78 -4.75 -13.87
N LEU A 358 -15.91 -3.98 -13.20
CA LEU A 358 -15.75 -4.01 -11.76
C LEU A 358 -16.05 -2.64 -11.16
N ARG A 359 -16.53 -2.64 -9.92
CA ARG A 359 -16.70 -1.41 -9.15
C ARG A 359 -15.38 -1.04 -8.48
N ILE A 360 -14.96 0.21 -8.65
CA ILE A 360 -13.88 0.83 -7.90
C ILE A 360 -14.46 1.44 -6.62
N VAL A 361 -13.86 1.10 -5.47
CA VAL A 361 -14.16 1.60 -4.13
C VAL A 361 -12.89 2.16 -3.49
N ILE A 362 -13.06 3.01 -2.49
CA ILE A 362 -11.98 3.48 -1.61
C ILE A 362 -11.68 2.38 -0.59
#